data_AF-A0AAV0W7W8-F1
#
_entry.id   AF-A0AAV0W7W8-F1
#
_cell.length_a   1.000
_cell.length_b   1.000
_cell.length_c   1.000
_cell.angle_alpha   90.00
_cell.angle_beta   90.00
_cell.angle_gamma   90.00
#
_symmetry.space_group_name_H-M   'P 1'
#
loop_
_entity.id
_entity.type
_entity.pdbx_description
1 polymer ?
#
loop_
_entity_poly.entity_id
_entity_poly.type
_entity_poly.pdbx_seq_one_letter_code
_entity_poly.pdbx_strand_id
1 'polypeptide(L)'
;MAFPRVLLVVPLFTTSILGLYFLIQNAPPTDNQCRIKMAIPKSMAELMELNLCLRKHYENNYLYMLLLFSTVYIIKQAFCIPGSVLLNLIAGSLFGSVFGLFLVCTLSSIGVSACYLLSKVCGVETFLMNYFPSALTSSKTTVGNLVKNNEHQLWYLLLVLRIIPITPNWLLNLLAPVFSIPLWTFTYTTFFGLMPYNYICCQSGETLSSINSLEEIFTLKTTLQLTSIAVVMVVVKVASKFCKINT
;
A
#
# COMPACT_ATOMS: atom_id res chain seq x y z
N MET A 1 -32.78 9.11 13.72
CA MET A 1 -31.69 9.23 12.72
C MET A 1 -30.53 8.38 13.19
N ALA A 2 -30.29 7.22 12.58
CA ALA A 2 -29.13 6.41 12.91
C ALA A 2 -27.88 7.17 12.48
N PHE A 3 -26.98 7.45 13.42
CA PHE A 3 -25.68 8.04 13.10
C PHE A 3 -25.02 7.15 12.03
N PRO A 4 -24.59 7.70 10.87
CA PRO A 4 -23.99 6.89 9.84
C PRO A 4 -22.71 6.28 10.42
N ARG A 5 -22.65 4.95 10.54
CA ARG A 5 -21.49 4.21 11.08
C ARG A 5 -20.18 4.54 10.33
N VAL A 6 -20.30 5.05 9.11
CA VAL A 6 -19.20 5.59 8.31
C VAL A 6 -18.47 6.74 9.01
N LEU A 7 -19.15 7.50 9.86
CA LEU A 7 -18.54 8.62 10.59
C LEU A 7 -17.54 8.16 11.65
N LEU A 8 -17.52 6.86 12.01
CA LEU A 8 -16.48 6.25 12.86
C LEU A 8 -15.08 6.27 12.23
N VAL A 9 -14.98 6.42 10.90
CA VAL A 9 -13.69 6.53 10.23
C VAL A 9 -12.93 7.77 10.68
N VAL A 10 -13.62 8.89 10.94
CA VAL A 10 -12.98 10.15 11.35
C VAL A 10 -12.24 10.02 12.69
N PRO A 11 -12.86 9.59 13.80
CA PRO A 11 -12.15 9.43 15.06
C PRO A 11 -11.07 8.33 15.01
N LEU A 12 -11.27 7.26 14.23
CA LEU A 12 -10.25 6.21 14.06
C LEU A 12 -9.02 6.73 13.29
N PHE A 13 -9.26 7.56 12.28
CA PHE A 13 -8.18 8.21 11.54
C PHE A 13 -7.42 9.20 12.41
N THR A 14 -8.13 10.09 13.11
CA THR A 14 -7.48 11.09 13.96
C THR A 14 -6.68 10.46 15.10
N THR A 15 -7.22 9.44 15.76
CA THR A 15 -6.49 8.69 16.81
C THR A 15 -5.25 7.99 16.25
N SER A 16 -5.33 7.39 15.06
CA SER A 16 -4.17 6.77 14.40
C SER A 16 -3.08 7.79 14.05
N ILE A 17 -3.45 8.96 13.54
CA ILE A 17 -2.51 10.05 13.23
C ILE A 17 -1.89 10.63 14.50
N LEU A 18 -2.67 10.80 15.58
CA LEU A 18 -2.16 11.25 16.88
C LEU A 18 -1.18 10.23 17.48
N GLY A 19 -1.47 8.93 17.37
CA GLY A 19 -0.55 7.87 17.80
C GLY A 19 0.75 7.89 17.01
N LEU A 20 0.68 8.08 15.69
CA LEU A 20 1.87 8.24 14.85
C LEU A 20 2.67 9.51 15.22
N TYR A 21 2.00 10.63 15.46
CA TYR A 21 2.62 11.87 15.89
C TYR A 21 3.37 11.71 17.21
N PHE A 22 2.74 11.06 18.19
CA PHE A 22 3.36 10.76 19.49
C PHE A 22 4.59 9.86 19.31
N LEU A 23 4.52 8.85 18.44
CA LEU A 23 5.66 7.97 18.16
C LEU A 23 6.84 8.74 17.56
N ILE A 24 6.58 9.66 16.63
CA ILE A 24 7.60 10.54 16.02
C ILE A 24 8.21 11.50 17.04
N GLN A 25 7.41 12.04 17.96
CA GLN A 25 7.92 12.95 19.00
C GLN A 25 8.82 12.24 20.02
N ASN A 26 8.52 10.97 20.34
CA ASN A 26 9.33 10.15 21.23
C ASN A 26 10.48 9.43 20.50
N ALA A 27 10.93 9.97 19.37
CA ALA A 27 12.08 9.42 18.65
C ALA A 27 13.33 9.47 19.56
N PRO A 28 14.10 8.36 19.65
CA PRO A 28 15.33 8.34 20.41
C PRO A 28 16.30 9.41 19.85
N PRO A 29 16.98 10.16 20.73
CA PRO A 29 17.84 11.26 20.30
C PRO A 29 18.93 10.74 19.38
N THR A 30 18.99 11.30 18.17
CA THR A 30 20.03 11.03 17.19
C THR A 30 20.75 12.35 16.90
N ASP A 31 22.05 12.26 16.70
CA ASP A 31 22.97 13.39 16.48
C ASP A 31 22.41 14.50 15.55
N ASN A 32 22.55 15.75 15.99
CA ASN A 32 21.65 16.92 15.86
C ASN A 32 21.28 17.43 14.44
N GLN A 33 21.65 16.75 13.37
CA GLN A 33 21.47 17.27 12.00
C GLN A 33 20.23 16.75 11.27
N CYS A 34 19.55 15.71 11.78
CA CYS A 34 18.46 15.09 11.02
C CYS A 34 17.17 14.87 11.83
N ARG A 35 16.21 15.80 11.66
CA ARG A 35 14.85 15.64 12.16
C ARG A 35 13.96 15.11 11.05
N ILE A 36 13.21 14.03 11.32
CA ILE A 36 12.20 13.49 10.40
C ILE A 36 11.13 14.58 10.18
N LYS A 37 11.22 15.29 9.05
CA LYS A 37 10.17 16.24 8.64
C LYS A 37 9.00 15.44 8.09
N MET A 38 7.78 15.73 8.55
CA MET A 38 6.53 15.17 8.02
C MET A 38 6.13 15.80 6.66
N ALA A 39 7.11 16.01 5.78
CA ALA A 39 6.86 16.48 4.42
C ALA A 39 6.90 15.30 3.47
N ILE A 40 5.91 15.19 2.58
CA ILE A 40 5.92 14.21 1.50
C ILE A 40 7.03 14.64 0.53
N PRO A 41 8.07 13.81 0.29
CA PRO A 41 9.13 14.17 -0.63
C PRO A 41 8.56 14.28 -2.04
N LYS A 42 8.73 15.46 -2.66
CA LYS A 42 8.22 15.76 -4.01
C LYS A 42 9.28 15.53 -5.09
N SER A 43 10.55 15.47 -4.70
CA SER A 43 11.69 15.26 -5.58
C SER A 43 12.52 14.04 -5.18
N MET A 44 13.26 13.47 -6.13
CA MET A 44 14.19 12.37 -5.85
C MET A 44 15.31 12.79 -4.89
N ALA A 45 15.72 14.06 -4.94
CA ALA A 45 16.69 14.63 -4.01
C ALA A 45 16.16 14.67 -2.57
N GLU A 46 14.92 15.13 -2.37
CA GLU A 46 14.26 15.10 -1.04
C GLU A 46 14.06 13.67 -0.52
N LEU A 47 13.74 12.73 -1.41
CA LEU A 47 13.61 11.32 -1.05
C LEU A 47 14.96 10.74 -0.60
N MET A 48 16.06 11.12 -1.26
CA MET A 48 17.40 10.67 -0.91
C MET A 48 17.85 11.29 0.42
N GLU A 49 17.60 12.58 0.65
CA GLU A 49 17.87 13.27 1.92
C GLU A 49 17.09 12.65 3.08
N LEU A 50 15.80 12.35 2.87
CA LEU A 50 14.98 11.65 3.85
C LEU A 50 15.52 10.23 4.13
N ASN A 51 15.89 9.47 3.10
CA ASN A 51 16.45 8.13 3.28
C ASN A 51 17.77 8.15 4.08
N LEU A 52 18.66 9.10 3.82
CA LEU A 52 19.90 9.27 4.60
C LEU A 52 19.60 9.55 6.08
N CYS A 53 18.60 10.38 6.35
CA CYS A 53 18.10 10.65 7.70
C CYS A 53 17.62 9.40 8.43
N LEU A 54 16.75 8.63 7.75
CA LEU A 54 16.15 7.42 8.29
C LEU A 54 17.20 6.33 8.50
N ARG A 55 18.22 6.25 7.64
CA ARG A 55 19.34 5.32 7.79
C ARG A 55 20.18 5.62 9.02
N LYS A 56 20.45 6.90 9.32
CA LYS A 56 21.14 7.29 10.56
C LYS A 56 20.35 6.90 11.82
N HIS A 57 19.02 6.99 11.77
CA HIS A 57 18.16 6.49 12.87
C HIS A 57 18.11 4.96 12.92
N TYR A 58 18.15 4.30 11.77
CA TYR A 58 18.17 2.84 11.67
C TYR A 58 19.44 2.24 12.29
N GLU A 59 20.60 2.81 12.02
CA GLU A 59 21.88 2.36 12.57
C GLU A 59 21.93 2.49 14.10
N ASN A 60 21.31 3.54 14.65
CA ASN A 60 21.27 3.76 16.09
C ASN A 60 20.16 2.96 16.79
N ASN A 61 19.00 2.79 16.16
CA ASN A 61 17.81 2.18 16.77
C ASN A 61 16.96 1.43 15.74
N TYR A 62 17.41 0.22 15.37
CA TYR A 62 16.72 -0.67 14.44
C TYR A 62 15.24 -0.91 14.80
N LEU A 63 14.96 -1.26 16.06
CA LEU A 63 13.60 -1.60 16.53
C LEU A 63 12.63 -0.42 16.42
N TYR A 64 13.09 0.79 16.77
CA TYR A 64 12.28 2.00 16.66
C TYR A 64 11.93 2.29 15.20
N MET A 65 12.91 2.18 14.30
CA MET A 65 12.68 2.39 12.86
C MET A 65 11.75 1.34 12.25
N LEU A 66 11.88 0.08 12.66
CA LEU A 66 10.97 -0.99 12.25
C LEU A 66 9.52 -0.69 12.70
N LEU A 67 9.33 -0.28 13.95
CA LEU A 67 8.01 0.05 14.51
C LEU A 67 7.40 1.29 13.84
N LEU A 68 8.17 2.36 13.68
CA LEU A 68 7.75 3.58 13.00
C LEU A 68 7.32 3.28 11.56
N PHE A 69 8.18 2.59 10.80
CA PHE A 69 7.88 2.22 9.42
C PHE A 69 6.62 1.35 9.32
N SER A 70 6.52 0.32 10.17
CA SER A 70 5.38 -0.58 10.22
C SER A 70 4.07 0.15 10.52
N THR A 71 4.10 1.07 11.49
CA THR A 71 2.93 1.87 11.89
C THR A 71 2.46 2.77 10.75
N VAL A 72 3.39 3.51 10.13
CA VAL A 72 3.09 4.35 8.96
C VAL A 72 2.48 3.51 7.84
N TYR A 73 3.07 2.36 7.52
CA TYR A 73 2.63 1.48 6.45
C TYR A 73 1.21 0.94 6.70
N ILE A 74 0.94 0.46 7.91
CA ILE A 74 -0.37 -0.10 8.28
C ILE A 74 -1.44 0.98 8.24
N ILE A 75 -1.20 2.17 8.82
CA ILE A 75 -2.14 3.31 8.76
C ILE A 75 -2.43 3.68 7.30
N LYS A 76 -1.38 3.81 6.50
CA LYS A 76 -1.47 4.13 5.07
C LYS A 76 -2.37 3.12 4.33
N GLN A 77 -2.22 1.82 4.61
CA GLN A 77 -3.03 0.78 3.97
C GLN A 77 -4.44 0.69 4.52
N ALA A 78 -4.62 0.83 5.84
CA ALA A 78 -5.91 0.78 6.52
C ALA A 78 -6.87 1.87 6.02
N PHE A 79 -6.34 3.08 5.79
CA PHE A 79 -7.10 4.24 5.33
C PHE A 79 -7.06 4.46 3.81
N CYS A 80 -6.67 3.44 3.03
CA CYS A 80 -6.72 3.48 1.56
C CYS A 80 -5.92 4.63 0.92
N ILE A 81 -4.90 5.16 1.60
CA ILE A 81 -4.10 6.26 1.09
C ILE A 81 -3.26 5.75 -0.09
N PRO A 82 -3.16 6.45 -1.24
CA PRO A 82 -2.29 6.04 -2.34
C PRO A 82 -0.80 6.28 -2.02
N GLY A 83 0.11 5.67 -2.79
CA GLY A 83 1.56 5.93 -2.66
C GLY A 83 2.41 4.83 -2.03
N SER A 84 2.01 3.55 -2.12
CA SER A 84 2.83 2.42 -1.60
C SER A 84 4.23 2.32 -2.25
N VAL A 85 4.40 2.82 -3.48
CA VAL A 85 5.68 2.78 -4.22
C VAL A 85 6.81 3.39 -3.37
N LEU A 86 6.58 4.59 -2.81
CA LEU A 86 7.59 5.33 -2.05
C LEU A 86 7.99 4.58 -0.77
N LEU A 87 7.01 4.06 -0.03
CA LEU A 87 7.29 3.30 1.19
C LEU A 87 8.01 1.98 0.89
N ASN A 88 7.66 1.30 -0.21
CA ASN A 88 8.35 0.08 -0.63
C ASN A 88 9.80 0.34 -1.07
N LEU A 89 10.07 1.47 -1.74
CA LEU A 89 11.43 1.91 -2.08
C LEU A 89 12.24 2.21 -0.80
N ILE A 90 11.66 2.96 0.15
CA ILE A 90 12.29 3.23 1.45
C ILE A 90 12.56 1.92 2.20
N ALA A 91 11.63 0.96 2.16
CA ALA A 91 11.83 -0.35 2.78
C ALA A 91 13.04 -1.08 2.20
N GLY A 92 13.17 -1.11 0.88
CA GLY A 92 14.32 -1.73 0.22
C GLY A 92 15.65 -1.03 0.53
N SER A 93 15.64 0.29 0.62
CA SER A 93 16.79 1.12 1.00
C SER A 93 17.26 0.88 2.44
N LEU A 94 16.33 0.74 3.39
CA LEU A 94 16.64 0.61 4.82
C LEU A 94 16.89 -0.83 5.26
N PHE A 95 16.09 -1.76 4.74
CA PHE A 95 15.99 -3.15 5.22
C PHE A 95 16.54 -4.17 4.22
N GLY A 96 16.97 -3.74 3.02
CA GLY A 96 17.37 -4.61 1.92
C GLY A 96 16.19 -5.16 1.12
N SER A 97 16.42 -5.68 -0.09
CA SER A 97 15.37 -6.19 -0.98
C SER A 97 14.59 -7.36 -0.38
N VAL A 98 15.28 -8.38 0.14
CA VAL A 98 14.65 -9.62 0.61
C VAL A 98 13.88 -9.40 1.91
N PHE A 99 14.54 -8.85 2.93
CA PHE A 99 13.88 -8.61 4.22
C PHE A 99 12.83 -7.50 4.10
N GLY A 100 13.12 -6.43 3.34
CA GLY A 100 12.16 -5.40 2.98
C GLY A 100 10.91 -5.96 2.29
N LEU A 101 11.07 -6.88 1.31
CA LEU A 101 9.96 -7.55 0.62
C LEU A 101 9.04 -8.27 1.60
N PHE A 102 9.58 -9.16 2.44
CA PHE A 102 8.79 -9.93 3.40
C PHE A 102 8.10 -9.01 4.40
N LEU A 103 8.79 -7.97 4.86
CA LEU A 103 8.24 -6.95 5.73
C LEU A 103 7.04 -6.25 5.08
N VAL A 104 7.20 -5.66 3.89
CA VAL A 104 6.11 -4.91 3.24
C VAL A 104 4.95 -5.81 2.79
N CYS A 105 5.19 -7.06 2.42
CA CYS A 105 4.13 -8.04 2.14
C CYS A 105 3.32 -8.37 3.40
N THR A 106 3.99 -8.54 4.54
CA THR A 106 3.34 -8.79 5.84
C THR A 106 2.54 -7.57 6.27
N LEU A 107 3.15 -6.39 6.25
CA LEU A 107 2.49 -5.12 6.60
C LEU A 107 1.33 -4.78 5.66
N SER A 108 1.47 -5.07 4.36
CA SER A 108 0.38 -4.96 3.40
C SER A 108 -0.79 -5.85 3.79
N SER A 109 -0.53 -7.12 4.08
CA SER A 109 -1.58 -8.07 4.44
C SER A 109 -2.31 -7.67 5.72
N ILE A 110 -1.58 -7.20 6.73
CA ILE A 110 -2.14 -6.69 7.98
C ILE A 110 -2.97 -5.42 7.73
N GLY A 111 -2.39 -4.41 7.07
CA GLY A 111 -3.07 -3.13 6.83
C GLY A 111 -4.29 -3.24 5.91
N VAL A 112 -4.22 -4.12 4.90
CA VAL A 112 -5.35 -4.42 4.01
C VAL A 112 -6.45 -5.19 4.75
N SER A 113 -6.09 -6.10 5.66
CA SER A 113 -7.05 -6.78 6.55
C SER A 113 -7.71 -5.78 7.51
N ALA A 114 -6.96 -4.81 8.05
CA ALA A 114 -7.50 -3.74 8.86
C ALA A 114 -8.48 -2.87 8.05
N CYS A 115 -8.17 -2.54 6.80
CA CYS A 115 -9.07 -1.84 5.89
C CYS A 115 -10.38 -2.62 5.65
N TYR A 116 -10.27 -3.93 5.39
CA TYR A 116 -11.43 -4.82 5.23
C TYR A 116 -12.33 -4.78 6.47
N LEU A 117 -11.74 -4.92 7.67
CA LEU A 117 -12.49 -4.90 8.92
C LEU A 117 -13.12 -3.53 9.18
N LEU A 118 -12.39 -2.45 8.91
CA LEU A 118 -12.89 -1.08 9.03
C LEU A 118 -14.09 -0.86 8.12
N SER A 119 -14.01 -1.29 6.86
CA SER A 119 -15.11 -1.23 5.88
C SER A 119 -16.36 -1.98 6.38
N LYS A 120 -16.16 -3.17 6.95
CA LYS A 120 -17.22 -3.99 7.52
C LYS A 120 -17.88 -3.34 8.75
N VAL A 121 -17.08 -2.81 9.68
CA VAL A 121 -17.57 -2.16 10.92
C VAL A 121 -18.27 -0.83 10.62
N CYS A 122 -17.71 -0.03 9.72
CA CYS A 122 -18.27 1.25 9.30
C CYS A 122 -19.53 1.10 8.43
N GLY A 123 -19.87 -0.12 8.01
CA GLY A 123 -21.09 -0.38 7.24
C GLY A 123 -21.07 0.27 5.86
N VAL A 124 -19.92 0.20 5.17
CA VAL A 124 -19.77 0.76 3.81
C VAL A 124 -20.81 0.20 2.85
N GLU A 125 -21.22 -1.06 3.03
CA GLU A 125 -22.33 -1.65 2.27
C GLU A 125 -23.63 -0.86 2.41
N THR A 126 -24.04 -0.54 3.64
CA THR A 126 -25.27 0.23 3.90
C THR A 126 -25.18 1.64 3.33
N PHE A 127 -24.00 2.26 3.40
CA PHE A 127 -23.76 3.57 2.80
C PHE A 127 -23.90 3.52 1.27
N LEU A 128 -23.27 2.54 0.62
CA LEU A 128 -23.35 2.37 -0.82
C LEU A 128 -24.77 2.04 -1.29
N MET A 129 -25.55 1.25 -0.53
CA MET A 129 -26.96 0.98 -0.84
C MET A 129 -27.82 2.25 -0.80
N ASN A 130 -27.56 3.17 0.13
CA ASN A 130 -28.36 4.38 0.27
C ASN A 130 -28.06 5.42 -0.83
N TYR A 131 -26.81 5.54 -1.25
CA TYR A 131 -26.39 6.55 -2.25
C TYR A 131 -26.36 6.01 -3.69
N PHE A 132 -26.04 4.73 -3.89
CA PHE A 132 -25.87 4.11 -5.20
C PHE A 132 -26.55 2.72 -5.30
N PRO A 133 -27.87 2.63 -5.06
CA PRO A 133 -28.58 1.34 -4.99
C PRO A 133 -28.51 0.54 -6.30
N SER A 134 -28.67 1.20 -7.46
CA SER A 134 -28.67 0.55 -8.77
C SER A 134 -27.31 -0.03 -9.14
N ALA A 135 -26.23 0.75 -8.96
CA ALA A 135 -24.87 0.31 -9.24
C ALA A 135 -24.41 -0.82 -8.31
N LEU A 136 -24.77 -0.74 -7.02
CA LEU A 136 -24.40 -1.78 -6.07
C LEU A 136 -25.20 -3.07 -6.29
N THR A 137 -26.50 -3.00 -6.59
CA THR A 137 -27.31 -4.20 -6.83
C THR A 137 -26.83 -4.96 -8.08
N SER A 138 -26.55 -4.26 -9.17
CA SER A 138 -25.98 -4.87 -10.38
C SER A 138 -24.61 -5.48 -10.11
N SER A 139 -23.72 -4.75 -9.43
CA SER A 139 -22.37 -5.24 -9.13
C SER A 139 -22.39 -6.40 -8.13
N LYS A 140 -23.23 -6.36 -7.10
CA LYS A 140 -23.36 -7.43 -6.10
C LYS A 140 -23.97 -8.69 -6.70
N THR A 141 -24.88 -8.55 -7.67
CA THR A 141 -25.41 -9.71 -8.41
C THR A 141 -24.33 -10.34 -9.28
N THR A 142 -23.65 -9.55 -10.13
CA THR A 142 -22.61 -10.05 -11.02
C THR A 142 -21.42 -10.63 -10.25
N VAL A 143 -20.83 -9.85 -9.34
CA VAL A 143 -19.65 -10.27 -8.57
C VAL A 143 -20.02 -11.31 -7.53
N GLY A 144 -21.17 -11.17 -6.85
CA GLY A 144 -21.63 -12.17 -5.88
C GLY A 144 -21.92 -13.53 -6.51
N ASN A 145 -22.50 -13.57 -7.72
CA ASN A 145 -22.67 -14.82 -8.46
C ASN A 145 -21.31 -15.39 -8.91
N LEU A 146 -20.37 -14.55 -9.33
CA LEU A 146 -19.00 -15.01 -9.63
C LEU A 146 -18.29 -15.59 -8.41
N VAL A 147 -18.44 -14.97 -7.23
CA VAL A 147 -17.86 -15.46 -5.97
C VAL A 147 -18.50 -16.79 -5.58
N LYS A 148 -19.83 -16.90 -5.61
CA LYS A 148 -20.56 -18.14 -5.26
C LYS A 148 -20.29 -19.29 -6.25
N ASN A 149 -20.28 -19.01 -7.54
CA ASN A 149 -20.06 -20.04 -8.57
C ASN A 149 -18.60 -20.51 -8.60
N ASN A 150 -17.66 -19.70 -8.10
CA ASN A 150 -16.23 -19.98 -8.12
C ASN A 150 -15.62 -19.99 -6.71
N GLU A 151 -16.35 -20.44 -5.69
CA GLU A 151 -15.84 -20.44 -4.30
C GLU A 151 -14.47 -21.13 -4.19
N HIS A 152 -14.26 -22.23 -4.91
CA HIS A 152 -13.00 -22.97 -4.94
C HIS A 152 -11.87 -22.28 -5.71
N GLN A 153 -12.17 -21.32 -6.60
CA GLN A 153 -11.20 -20.58 -7.43
C GLN A 153 -11.08 -19.10 -7.04
N LEU A 154 -11.80 -18.66 -6.00
CA LEU A 154 -11.82 -17.27 -5.54
C LEU A 154 -10.42 -16.75 -5.21
N TRP A 155 -9.58 -17.60 -4.65
CA TRP A 155 -8.20 -17.27 -4.32
C TRP A 155 -7.35 -16.98 -5.56
N TYR A 156 -7.54 -17.75 -6.63
CA TYR A 156 -6.85 -17.57 -7.91
C TYR A 156 -7.29 -16.26 -8.57
N LEU A 157 -8.60 -16.01 -8.61
CA LEU A 157 -9.17 -14.78 -9.14
C LEU A 157 -8.61 -13.54 -8.43
N LEU A 158 -8.59 -13.55 -7.10
CA LEU A 158 -8.05 -12.45 -6.28
C LEU A 158 -6.56 -12.24 -6.50
N LEU A 159 -5.80 -13.32 -6.63
CA LEU A 159 -4.37 -13.26 -6.90
C LEU A 159 -4.09 -12.61 -8.26
N VAL A 160 -4.81 -13.03 -9.32
CA VAL A 160 -4.70 -12.44 -10.66
C VAL A 160 -5.06 -10.94 -10.64
N LEU A 161 -6.14 -10.57 -9.94
CA LEU A 161 -6.57 -9.16 -9.82
C LEU A 161 -5.55 -8.27 -9.10
N ARG A 162 -4.66 -8.85 -8.28
CA ARG A 162 -3.60 -8.10 -7.57
C ARG A 162 -2.30 -8.03 -8.34
N ILE A 163 -1.97 -9.09 -9.08
CA ILE A 163 -0.80 -9.10 -9.97
C ILE A 163 -1.05 -8.18 -11.16
N ILE A 164 -2.24 -8.26 -11.77
CA ILE A 164 -2.63 -7.40 -12.89
C ILE A 164 -3.40 -6.22 -12.29
N PRO A 165 -2.84 -5.00 -12.28
CA PRO A 165 -3.40 -3.84 -11.58
C PRO A 165 -4.59 -3.21 -12.35
N ILE A 166 -5.57 -4.03 -12.76
CA ILE A 166 -6.80 -3.58 -13.42
C ILE A 166 -7.66 -2.83 -12.42
N THR A 167 -7.78 -3.37 -11.20
CA THR A 167 -8.55 -2.77 -10.12
C THR A 167 -7.62 -2.06 -9.15
N PRO A 168 -7.92 -0.81 -8.75
CA PRO A 168 -7.15 -0.14 -7.73
C PRO A 168 -7.16 -0.94 -6.42
N ASN A 169 -5.99 -1.14 -5.80
CA ASN A 169 -5.87 -1.93 -4.57
C ASN A 169 -6.79 -1.42 -3.45
N TRP A 170 -6.90 -0.10 -3.28
CA TRP A 170 -7.78 0.50 -2.27
C TRP A 170 -9.25 0.12 -2.46
N LEU A 171 -9.69 0.00 -3.71
CA LEU A 171 -11.08 -0.32 -4.05
C LEU A 171 -11.39 -1.77 -3.71
N LEU A 172 -10.47 -2.69 -4.05
CA LEU A 172 -10.59 -4.09 -3.71
C LEU A 172 -10.65 -4.28 -2.18
N ASN A 173 -9.82 -3.56 -1.42
CA ASN A 173 -9.80 -3.62 0.04
C ASN A 173 -11.09 -3.13 0.69
N LEU A 174 -11.70 -2.08 0.13
CA LEU A 174 -12.94 -1.52 0.62
C LEU A 174 -14.16 -2.41 0.28
N LEU A 175 -14.19 -2.97 -0.93
CA LEU A 175 -15.35 -3.71 -1.45
C LEU A 175 -15.33 -5.22 -1.18
N ALA A 176 -14.17 -5.82 -0.90
CA ALA A 176 -14.08 -7.24 -0.53
C ALA A 176 -15.10 -7.69 0.55
N PRO A 177 -15.34 -6.96 1.66
CA PRO A 177 -16.36 -7.36 2.63
C PRO A 177 -17.78 -7.24 2.08
N VAL A 178 -18.06 -6.31 1.17
CA VAL A 178 -19.37 -6.09 0.55
C VAL A 178 -19.76 -7.27 -0.36
N PHE A 179 -18.77 -7.87 -1.03
CA PHE A 179 -18.95 -9.07 -1.85
C PHE A 179 -18.82 -10.38 -1.06
N SER A 180 -18.82 -10.32 0.28
CA SER A 180 -18.75 -11.50 1.15
C SER A 180 -17.51 -12.38 0.93
N ILE A 181 -16.40 -11.78 0.53
CA ILE A 181 -15.12 -12.50 0.36
C ILE A 181 -14.58 -12.86 1.75
N PRO A 182 -14.16 -14.12 1.99
CA PRO A 182 -13.57 -14.52 3.27
C PRO A 182 -12.29 -13.75 3.58
N LEU A 183 -12.16 -13.25 4.82
CA LEU A 183 -11.00 -12.47 5.26
C LEU A 183 -9.70 -13.24 5.05
N TRP A 184 -9.65 -14.52 5.41
CA TRP A 184 -8.44 -15.33 5.28
C TRP A 184 -7.98 -15.44 3.82
N THR A 185 -8.90 -15.77 2.91
CA THR A 185 -8.67 -15.79 1.46
C THR A 185 -8.14 -14.46 0.97
N PHE A 186 -8.72 -13.37 1.45
CA PHE A 186 -8.30 -12.03 1.10
C PHE A 186 -6.89 -11.68 1.62
N THR A 187 -6.54 -12.08 2.85
CA THR A 187 -5.25 -11.78 3.48
C THR A 187 -4.09 -12.49 2.77
N TYR A 188 -4.14 -13.81 2.56
CA TYR A 188 -3.00 -14.50 1.94
C TYR A 188 -2.88 -14.17 0.44
N THR A 189 -3.98 -13.97 -0.27
CA THR A 189 -3.92 -13.53 -1.68
C THR A 189 -3.33 -12.13 -1.80
N THR A 190 -3.50 -11.27 -0.79
CA THR A 190 -2.81 -9.98 -0.71
C THR A 190 -1.31 -10.15 -0.51
N PHE A 191 -0.91 -11.05 0.38
CA PHE A 191 0.49 -11.34 0.65
C PHE A 191 1.24 -11.77 -0.61
N PHE A 192 0.74 -12.79 -1.30
CA PHE A 192 1.38 -13.35 -2.50
C PHE A 192 1.13 -12.51 -3.75
N GLY A 193 -0.08 -11.96 -3.92
CA GLY A 193 -0.43 -11.19 -5.11
C GLY A 193 0.34 -9.88 -5.25
N LEU A 194 0.78 -9.28 -4.14
CA LEU A 194 1.60 -8.07 -4.15
C LEU A 194 3.11 -8.33 -4.16
N MET A 195 3.55 -9.57 -3.98
CA MET A 195 4.99 -9.90 -3.97
C MET A 195 5.74 -9.41 -5.21
N PRO A 196 5.27 -9.64 -6.46
CA PRO A 196 6.02 -9.21 -7.63
C PRO A 196 6.23 -7.69 -7.67
N TYR A 197 5.17 -6.94 -7.38
CA TYR A 197 5.21 -5.48 -7.30
C TYR A 197 6.12 -4.98 -6.17
N ASN A 198 5.97 -5.56 -4.98
CA ASN A 198 6.76 -5.19 -3.81
C ASN A 198 8.25 -5.52 -4.04
N TYR A 199 8.57 -6.64 -4.69
CA TYR A 199 9.94 -7.04 -4.98
C TYR A 199 10.62 -6.05 -5.92
N ILE A 200 9.94 -5.65 -7.01
CA ILE A 200 10.47 -4.64 -7.95
C ILE A 200 10.76 -3.34 -7.20
N CYS A 201 9.82 -2.86 -6.38
CA CYS A 201 10.02 -1.62 -5.61
C CYS A 201 11.14 -1.75 -4.57
N CYS A 202 11.19 -2.82 -3.79
CA CYS A 202 12.24 -2.99 -2.78
C CYS A 202 13.62 -3.17 -3.42
N GLN A 203 13.73 -3.91 -4.52
CA GLN A 203 14.97 -4.04 -5.27
C GLN A 203 15.46 -2.71 -5.84
N SER A 204 14.54 -1.89 -6.38
CA SER A 204 14.88 -0.54 -6.84
C SER A 204 15.32 0.37 -5.69
N GLY A 205 14.71 0.21 -4.51
CA GLY A 205 15.07 0.97 -3.31
C GLY A 205 16.48 0.65 -2.81
N GLU A 206 16.81 -0.63 -2.73
CA GLU A 206 18.16 -1.10 -2.36
C GLU A 206 19.20 -0.60 -3.37
N THR A 207 18.91 -0.71 -4.67
CA THR A 207 19.79 -0.21 -5.73
C THR A 207 19.98 1.31 -5.62
N LEU A 208 18.92 2.06 -5.36
CA LEU A 208 19.00 3.52 -5.19
C LEU A 208 19.90 3.92 -4.00
N SER A 209 19.87 3.15 -2.91
CA SER A 209 20.73 3.38 -1.74
C SER A 209 22.21 3.07 -1.98
N SER A 210 22.52 2.28 -3.01
CA SER A 210 23.88 1.88 -3.38
C SER A 210 24.57 2.86 -4.35
N ILE A 211 23.80 3.72 -5.03
CA ILE A 211 24.32 4.68 -5.99
C ILE A 211 24.76 5.94 -5.24
N ASN A 212 26.07 6.09 -5.04
CA ASN A 212 26.66 7.22 -4.30
C ASN A 212 27.14 8.38 -5.19
N SER A 213 26.95 8.33 -6.52
CA SER A 213 27.34 9.42 -7.42
C SER A 213 26.37 9.60 -8.60
N LEU A 214 26.14 10.87 -8.98
CA LEU A 214 25.26 11.27 -10.10
C LEU A 214 25.77 10.79 -11.48
N GLU A 215 27.04 10.38 -11.59
CA GLU A 215 27.66 9.90 -12.84
C GLU A 215 27.30 8.43 -13.15
N GLU A 216 26.90 7.63 -12.15
CA GLU A 216 26.56 6.21 -12.32
C GLU A 216 25.09 5.99 -12.73
N ILE A 217 24.28 7.05 -12.69
CA ILE A 217 22.86 7.06 -13.09
C ILE A 217 22.67 6.64 -14.55
N PHE A 218 23.68 6.83 -15.40
CA PHE A 218 23.69 6.44 -16.82
C PHE A 218 24.24 5.03 -17.10
N THR A 219 24.31 4.15 -16.11
CA THR A 219 24.66 2.74 -16.37
C THR A 219 23.47 2.00 -17.01
N LEU A 220 23.73 1.18 -18.04
CA LEU A 220 22.72 0.43 -18.82
C LEU A 220 21.68 -0.31 -17.94
N LYS A 221 22.10 -0.76 -16.75
CA LYS A 221 21.28 -1.47 -15.76
C LYS A 221 20.26 -0.57 -15.05
N THR A 222 20.63 0.66 -14.67
CA THR A 222 19.71 1.62 -14.03
C THR A 222 18.73 2.19 -15.05
N THR A 223 19.18 2.41 -16.29
CA THR A 223 18.29 2.85 -17.38
C THR A 223 17.22 1.81 -17.67
N LEU A 224 17.58 0.52 -17.71
CA LEU A 224 16.64 -0.61 -17.90
C LEU A 224 15.65 -0.76 -16.74
N GLN A 225 16.06 -0.51 -15.51
CA GLN A 225 15.18 -0.59 -14.34
C GLN A 225 14.25 0.62 -14.20
N LEU A 226 14.74 1.83 -14.50
CA LEU A 226 13.89 3.02 -14.53
C LEU A 226 12.90 2.98 -15.71
N THR A 227 13.33 2.46 -16.86
CA THR A 227 12.40 2.16 -17.96
C THR A 227 11.43 1.06 -17.58
N SER A 228 11.81 0.03 -16.82
CA SER A 228 10.83 -1.00 -16.40
C SER A 228 9.76 -0.43 -15.46
N ILE A 229 10.13 0.45 -14.51
CA ILE A 229 9.15 1.18 -13.68
C ILE A 229 8.28 2.11 -14.54
N ALA A 230 8.89 2.88 -15.45
CA ALA A 230 8.16 3.77 -16.35
C ALA A 230 7.21 2.99 -17.27
N VAL A 231 7.63 1.85 -17.79
CA VAL A 231 6.83 0.93 -18.60
C VAL A 231 5.71 0.35 -17.76
N VAL A 232 5.95 -0.10 -16.53
CA VAL A 232 4.87 -0.56 -15.64
C VAL A 232 3.85 0.56 -15.40
N MET A 233 4.30 1.79 -15.13
CA MET A 233 3.40 2.94 -14.95
C MET A 233 2.62 3.31 -16.22
N VAL A 234 3.25 3.20 -17.39
CA VAL A 234 2.61 3.43 -18.70
C VAL A 234 1.65 2.29 -19.04
N VAL A 235 2.01 1.03 -18.78
CA VAL A 235 1.15 -0.14 -18.98
C VAL A 235 -0.06 -0.05 -18.05
N VAL A 236 0.10 0.36 -16.79
CA VAL A 236 -1.03 0.66 -15.89
C VAL A 236 -1.93 1.74 -16.48
N LYS A 237 -1.34 2.81 -17.04
CA LYS A 237 -2.09 3.92 -17.65
C LYS A 237 -2.75 3.55 -19.00
N VAL A 238 -2.15 2.63 -19.75
CA VAL A 238 -2.62 2.18 -21.06
C VAL A 238 -3.66 1.07 -20.89
N ALA A 239 -3.43 0.10 -20.00
CA ALA A 239 -4.41 -0.93 -19.64
C ALA A 239 -5.69 -0.32 -19.06
N SER A 240 -5.58 0.72 -18.21
CA SER A 240 -6.75 1.48 -17.75
C SER A 240 -7.48 2.26 -18.86
N LYS A 241 -6.80 2.57 -19.97
CA LYS A 241 -7.43 3.15 -21.18
C LYS A 241 -8.13 2.09 -22.04
N PHE A 242 -7.53 0.92 -22.25
CA PHE A 242 -8.13 -0.18 -23.01
C PHE A 242 -9.32 -0.81 -22.29
N CYS A 243 -9.32 -0.81 -20.96
CA CYS A 243 -10.46 -1.31 -20.17
C CYS A 243 -11.65 -0.32 -20.09
N LYS A 244 -11.53 0.87 -20.68
CA LYS A 244 -12.62 1.86 -20.84
C LYS A 244 -13.44 1.68 -22.12
N ILE A 245 -13.28 0.57 -22.85
CA ILE A 245 -14.05 0.27 -24.07
C ILE A 245 -14.97 -0.93 -23.79
N ASN A 246 -16.15 -0.63 -23.25
CA ASN A 246 -17.45 -1.29 -23.48
C ASN A 246 -18.47 -0.87 -22.40
N THR A 247 -18.75 0.42 -22.32
CA THR A 247 -20.02 0.96 -21.82
C THR A 247 -20.56 1.94 -22.83
#